data_AF-A0A150VN05-F1
#
_entry.id   AF-A0A150VN05-F1
#
_cell.length_a   1.000
_cell.length_b   1.000
_cell.length_c   1.000
_cell.angle_alpha   90.00
_cell.angle_beta   90.00
_cell.angle_gamma   90.00
#
_symmetry.space_group_name_H-M   'P 1'
#
loop_
_entity.id
_entity.type
_entity.pdbx_description
1 polymer ?
#
loop_
_entity_poly.entity_id
_entity_poly.type
_entity_poly.pdbx_seq_one_letter_code
_entity_poly.pdbx_strand_id
1 'polypeptide(L)'
;MPDSDTPHEKAIRRQVSPLELFFDLVFVFAVSQLAHHLVEHLTWRGAAETAVLLVAVFGTWAFTSFEATLLDIARPRTRFTVLAVMGLGLFMNAAISRAFAGSAWLFVVPLLLIMIGVQTLAALGAPTQDMRRHYQRGLVWTATSAPLWVVGAAQPPEPRLWWWAAAALIDLAGTWLAHPLPGRVLRSAHLDFDAEHMLERLRLFLILMLGETVLTIGRTMTTVTVDVPTVLAFVGVFVALVSLWAVYFGGGEDVVAMHVARTSDPIRSVRWGINVTYCALAALVSVAVASELVISHPHDRGSAPLVLTLFGGPVLYLASQAWYYRATTRQAWVERLAACAACVPAAVAGFWLPSLVSLALLDLILVTTAVILSRVHRRLADVLRSNDGVPT
;
A
#
# COMPACT_ATOMS: atom_id res chain seq x y z
N MET A 1 36.03 36.01 -15.76
CA MET A 1 35.13 34.90 -16.10
C MET A 1 35.63 33.69 -15.34
N PRO A 2 35.08 33.39 -14.15
CA PRO A 2 35.47 32.22 -13.38
C PRO A 2 34.44 31.09 -13.51
N ASP A 3 34.99 29.93 -13.86
CA ASP A 3 34.52 28.55 -13.78
C ASP A 3 33.11 28.27 -13.21
N SER A 4 32.26 27.82 -14.11
CA SER A 4 31.09 26.99 -13.84
C SER A 4 31.50 25.53 -13.75
N ASP A 5 31.95 25.09 -12.58
CA ASP A 5 32.05 23.66 -12.24
C ASP A 5 31.89 23.51 -10.72
N THR A 6 30.69 23.79 -10.23
CA THR A 6 30.25 23.21 -8.96
C THR A 6 29.87 21.75 -9.21
N PRO A 7 30.54 20.78 -8.60
CA PRO A 7 30.13 19.38 -8.66
C PRO A 7 28.68 19.30 -8.16
N HIS A 8 27.82 18.56 -8.86
CA HIS A 8 26.52 18.15 -8.34
C HIS A 8 26.71 17.68 -6.90
N GLU A 9 26.28 18.51 -5.95
CA GLU A 9 26.27 18.21 -4.53
C GLU A 9 25.51 16.90 -4.42
N LYS A 10 26.22 15.80 -4.11
CA LYS A 10 25.63 14.49 -3.87
C LYS A 10 24.47 14.72 -2.92
N ALA A 11 23.24 14.59 -3.41
CA ALA A 11 22.05 14.69 -2.58
C ALA A 11 22.29 13.76 -1.38
N ILE A 12 22.46 14.37 -0.20
CA ILE A 12 22.71 13.63 1.02
C ILE A 12 21.51 12.71 1.17
N ARG A 13 21.70 11.41 0.97
CA ARG A 13 20.67 10.39 1.15
C ARG A 13 19.94 10.67 2.46
N ARG A 14 18.68 11.11 2.36
CA ARG A 14 17.89 11.47 3.54
C ARG A 14 17.37 10.19 4.15
N GLN A 15 17.92 9.82 5.31
CA GLN A 15 17.34 8.75 6.11
C GLN A 15 15.93 9.14 6.56
N VAL A 16 15.06 8.15 6.66
CA VAL A 16 13.69 8.36 7.15
C VAL A 16 13.72 8.91 8.58
N SER A 17 13.01 10.01 8.78
CA SER A 17 12.91 10.68 10.07
C SER A 17 12.06 9.87 11.05
N PRO A 18 12.35 9.89 12.37
CA PRO A 18 11.45 9.32 13.37
C PRO A 18 10.01 9.84 13.28
N LEU A 19 9.82 11.10 12.85
CA LEU A 19 8.48 11.67 12.64
C LEU A 19 7.74 10.99 11.48
N GLU A 20 8.44 10.60 10.41
CA GLU A 20 7.85 9.89 9.27
C GLU A 20 7.40 8.49 9.68
N LEU A 21 8.25 7.77 10.42
CA LEU A 21 7.88 6.47 10.97
C LEU A 21 6.71 6.55 11.95
N PHE A 22 6.66 7.59 12.78
CA PHE A 22 5.54 7.80 13.70
C PHE A 22 4.24 8.15 12.95
N PHE A 23 4.33 8.94 11.89
CA PHE A 23 3.22 9.18 10.97
C PHE A 23 2.74 7.89 10.30
N ASP A 24 3.66 7.06 9.81
CA ASP A 24 3.35 5.77 9.18
C ASP A 24 2.61 4.84 10.16
N LEU A 25 2.96 4.87 11.46
CA LEU A 25 2.27 4.11 12.52
C LEU A 25 0.80 4.56 12.71
N VAL A 26 0.49 5.85 12.59
CA VAL A 26 -0.91 6.33 12.66
C VAL A 26 -1.73 5.76 11.51
N PHE A 27 -1.13 5.62 10.33
CA PHE A 27 -1.82 5.07 9.15
C PHE A 27 -1.81 3.56 9.10
N VAL A 28 -0.83 2.87 9.71
CA VAL A 28 -0.90 1.41 9.84
C VAL A 28 -2.05 0.97 10.74
N PHE A 29 -2.39 1.75 11.76
CA PHE A 29 -3.59 1.51 12.58
C PHE A 29 -4.86 1.38 11.73
N ALA A 30 -4.97 2.11 10.61
CA ALA A 30 -6.11 1.98 9.71
C ALA A 30 -6.21 0.59 9.09
N VAL A 31 -5.09 -0.08 8.83
CA VAL A 31 -5.05 -1.44 8.27
C VAL A 31 -5.74 -2.42 9.22
N SER A 32 -5.48 -2.27 10.52
CA SER A 32 -6.18 -3.01 11.58
C SER A 32 -7.69 -2.80 11.51
N GLN A 33 -8.12 -1.54 11.42
CA GLN A 33 -9.55 -1.19 11.38
C GLN A 33 -10.23 -1.67 10.08
N LEU A 34 -9.53 -1.62 8.94
CA LEU A 34 -10.03 -2.14 7.66
C LEU A 34 -10.19 -3.66 7.69
N ALA A 35 -9.23 -4.38 8.27
CA ALA A 35 -9.31 -5.82 8.47
C ALA A 35 -10.47 -6.19 9.39
N HIS A 36 -10.60 -5.50 10.52
CA HIS A 36 -11.69 -5.71 11.46
C HIS A 36 -13.07 -5.45 10.81
N HIS A 37 -13.24 -4.33 10.09
CA HIS A 37 -14.46 -4.04 9.33
C HIS A 37 -14.79 -5.15 8.33
N LEU A 38 -13.78 -5.67 7.62
CA LEU A 38 -13.98 -6.73 6.63
C LEU A 38 -14.37 -8.07 7.29
N VAL A 39 -13.76 -8.44 8.42
CA VAL A 39 -14.12 -9.65 9.19
C VAL A 39 -15.55 -9.57 9.72
N GLU A 40 -15.98 -8.42 10.24
CA GLU A 40 -17.36 -8.24 10.74
C GLU A 40 -18.40 -8.23 9.60
N HIS A 41 -17.99 -7.89 8.38
CA HIS A 41 -18.86 -7.74 7.22
C HIS A 41 -18.39 -8.56 6.01
N LEU A 42 -18.18 -9.88 6.18
CA LEU A 42 -17.76 -10.82 5.13
C LEU A 42 -18.80 -11.05 4.02
N THR A 43 -19.06 -10.00 3.26
CA THR A 43 -20.01 -9.92 2.15
C THR A 43 -19.38 -9.09 1.02
N TRP A 44 -19.93 -9.19 -0.19
CA TRP A 44 -19.49 -8.32 -1.30
C TRP A 44 -19.65 -6.84 -1.00
N ARG A 45 -20.68 -6.47 -0.23
CA ARG A 45 -20.90 -5.10 0.21
C ARG A 45 -19.80 -4.66 1.19
N GLY A 46 -19.51 -5.45 2.22
CA GLY A 46 -18.45 -5.13 3.18
C GLY A 46 -17.08 -5.05 2.51
N ALA A 47 -16.78 -5.92 1.54
CA ALA A 47 -15.57 -5.83 0.72
C ALA A 47 -15.50 -4.52 -0.08
N ALA A 48 -16.61 -4.07 -0.68
CA ALA A 48 -16.67 -2.79 -1.40
C ALA A 48 -16.52 -1.60 -0.44
N GLU A 49 -17.15 -1.64 0.73
CA GLU A 49 -17.00 -0.65 1.80
C GLU A 49 -15.54 -0.54 2.25
N THR A 50 -14.88 -1.66 2.56
CA THR A 50 -13.46 -1.70 2.93
C THR A 50 -12.58 -1.16 1.81
N ALA A 51 -12.85 -1.50 0.55
CA ALA A 51 -12.06 -1.00 -0.58
C ALA A 51 -12.16 0.52 -0.74
N VAL A 52 -13.35 1.10 -0.56
CA VAL A 52 -13.58 2.55 -0.61
C VAL A 52 -12.83 3.27 0.52
N LEU A 53 -12.91 2.75 1.75
CA LEU A 53 -12.21 3.31 2.90
C LEU A 53 -10.70 3.19 2.76
N LEU A 54 -10.21 2.05 2.25
CA LEU A 54 -8.81 1.82 1.94
C LEU A 54 -8.28 2.85 0.96
N VAL A 55 -9.01 3.13 -0.12
CA VAL A 55 -8.60 4.14 -1.11
C VAL A 55 -8.44 5.52 -0.46
N ALA A 56 -9.42 5.94 0.35
CA ALA A 56 -9.39 7.23 1.02
C ALA A 56 -8.21 7.34 2.01
N VAL A 57 -8.03 6.33 2.86
CA VAL A 57 -7.01 6.36 3.91
C VAL A 57 -5.60 6.24 3.33
N PHE A 58 -5.37 5.27 2.42
CA PHE A 58 -4.06 5.11 1.81
C PHE A 58 -3.74 6.27 0.87
N GLY A 59 -4.73 6.86 0.20
CA GLY A 59 -4.54 8.10 -0.55
C GLY A 59 -4.06 9.23 0.34
N THR A 60 -4.68 9.40 1.51
CA THR A 60 -4.28 10.38 2.52
C THR A 60 -2.83 10.18 2.97
N TRP A 61 -2.44 8.93 3.23
CA TRP A 61 -1.05 8.57 3.54
C TRP A 61 -0.12 8.90 2.38
N ALA A 62 -0.46 8.48 1.16
CA ALA A 62 0.38 8.62 -0.03
C ALA A 62 0.61 10.10 -0.38
N PHE A 63 -0.42 10.94 -0.38
CA PHE A 63 -0.29 12.37 -0.64
C PHE A 63 0.58 13.04 0.42
N THR A 64 0.27 12.85 1.70
CA THR A 64 1.04 13.48 2.79
C THR A 64 2.50 13.04 2.75
N SER A 65 2.75 11.78 2.40
CA SER A 65 4.10 11.25 2.27
C SER A 65 4.86 11.87 1.11
N PHE A 66 4.23 11.93 -0.06
CA PHE A 66 4.79 12.55 -1.26
C PHE A 66 5.15 14.01 -1.03
N GLU A 67 4.30 14.70 -0.27
CA GLU A 67 4.48 16.09 0.12
C GLU A 67 5.63 16.30 1.10
N ALA A 68 5.72 15.45 2.13
CA ALA A 68 6.81 15.48 3.08
C ALA A 68 8.18 15.26 2.40
N THR A 69 8.22 14.40 1.38
CA THR A 69 9.42 14.16 0.57
C THR A 69 9.75 15.35 -0.33
N LEU A 70 8.76 15.93 -1.02
CA LEU A 70 8.97 17.07 -1.93
C LEU A 70 9.36 18.37 -1.20
N LEU A 71 8.70 18.67 -0.08
CA LEU A 71 8.88 19.94 0.64
C LEU A 71 9.87 19.86 1.79
N ASP A 72 10.48 18.71 2.00
CA ASP A 72 11.41 18.39 3.09
C ASP A 72 10.74 18.45 4.48
N ILE A 73 10.68 17.30 5.14
CA ILE A 73 10.15 17.20 6.51
C ILE A 73 11.02 17.93 7.54
N ALA A 74 12.22 18.40 7.20
CA ALA A 74 13.00 19.25 8.09
C ALA A 74 12.37 20.64 8.29
N ARG A 75 11.54 21.11 7.35
CA ARG A 75 10.94 22.45 7.42
C ARG A 75 9.85 22.52 8.49
N PRO A 76 9.83 23.55 9.36
CA PRO A 76 8.83 23.67 10.43
C PRO A 76 7.38 23.58 9.96
N ARG A 77 7.07 24.18 8.80
CA ARG A 77 5.74 24.12 8.18
C ARG A 77 5.34 22.69 7.81
N THR A 78 6.22 21.94 7.15
CA THR A 78 5.98 20.55 6.76
C THR A 78 5.80 19.67 8.00
N ARG A 79 6.63 19.84 9.03
CA ARG A 79 6.50 19.12 10.31
C ARG A 79 5.15 19.37 10.96
N PHE A 80 4.72 20.63 11.05
CA PHE A 80 3.43 20.98 11.61
C PHE A 80 2.28 20.36 10.79
N THR A 81 2.35 20.42 9.46
CA THR A 81 1.36 19.77 8.59
C THR A 81 1.28 18.27 8.88
N VAL A 82 2.42 17.56 8.92
CA VAL A 82 2.45 16.12 9.21
C VAL A 82 1.83 15.82 10.58
N LEU A 83 2.18 16.58 11.63
CA LEU A 83 1.58 16.41 12.96
C LEU A 83 0.07 16.67 12.98
N ALA A 84 -0.41 17.69 12.26
CA ALA A 84 -1.83 17.96 12.13
C ALA A 84 -2.55 16.83 11.39
N VAL A 85 -1.94 16.30 10.33
CA VAL A 85 -2.46 15.13 9.60
C VAL A 85 -2.50 13.89 10.49
N MET A 86 -1.51 13.67 11.37
CA MET A 86 -1.55 12.57 12.32
C MET A 86 -2.75 12.68 13.28
N GLY A 87 -2.98 13.87 13.83
CA GLY A 87 -4.15 14.10 14.70
C GLY A 87 -5.48 13.85 13.98
N LEU A 88 -5.66 14.44 12.80
CA LEU A 88 -6.85 14.24 11.97
C LEU A 88 -6.99 12.79 11.49
N GLY A 89 -5.88 12.18 11.12
CA GLY A 89 -5.79 10.79 10.66
C GLY A 89 -6.21 9.79 11.73
N LEU A 90 -5.90 10.05 13.00
CA LEU A 90 -6.39 9.21 14.11
C LEU A 90 -7.92 9.22 14.20
N PHE A 91 -8.57 10.39 14.10
CA PHE A 91 -10.04 10.46 14.08
C PHE A 91 -10.64 9.75 12.87
N MET A 92 -10.05 9.97 11.69
CA MET A 92 -10.46 9.29 10.46
C MET A 92 -10.34 7.77 10.60
N ASN A 93 -9.19 7.28 11.06
CA ASN A 93 -8.89 5.85 11.16
C ASN A 93 -9.75 5.18 12.23
N ALA A 94 -9.97 5.83 13.38
CA ALA A 94 -10.87 5.32 14.42
C ALA A 94 -12.34 5.26 13.99
N ALA A 95 -12.73 6.02 12.95
CA ALA A 95 -14.08 6.01 12.42
C ALA A 95 -14.34 4.90 11.39
N ILE A 96 -13.31 4.20 10.89
CA ILE A 96 -13.40 3.22 9.78
C ILE A 96 -14.52 2.20 10.01
N SER A 97 -14.51 1.48 11.13
CA SER A 97 -15.47 0.41 11.43
C SER A 97 -16.93 0.89 11.55
N ARG A 98 -17.14 2.21 11.73
CA ARG A 98 -18.48 2.81 11.81
C ARG A 98 -18.74 3.86 10.73
N ALA A 99 -17.89 3.94 9.70
CA ALA A 99 -17.99 4.94 8.65
C ALA A 99 -19.25 4.74 7.80
N PHE A 100 -19.65 3.49 7.58
CA PHE A 100 -20.93 3.12 6.95
C PHE A 100 -22.09 3.02 7.94
N ALA A 101 -21.87 3.35 9.21
CA ALA A 101 -22.89 3.43 10.25
C ALA A 101 -23.05 4.88 10.74
N GLY A 102 -22.98 5.11 12.06
CA GLY A 102 -23.20 6.42 12.68
C GLY A 102 -22.01 7.39 12.67
N SER A 103 -20.84 7.01 12.15
CA SER A 103 -19.61 7.81 12.27
C SER A 103 -19.10 8.40 10.94
N ALA A 104 -19.98 8.55 9.93
CA ALA A 104 -19.60 9.04 8.61
C ALA A 104 -18.89 10.41 8.63
N TRP A 105 -19.38 11.36 9.41
CA TRP A 105 -18.78 12.70 9.53
C TRP A 105 -17.43 12.68 10.25
N LEU A 106 -17.24 11.77 11.21
CA LEU A 106 -15.96 11.57 11.90
C LEU A 106 -14.89 11.00 10.96
N PHE A 107 -15.30 10.35 9.87
CA PHE A 107 -14.43 9.91 8.79
C PHE A 107 -14.18 11.03 7.76
N VAL A 108 -15.26 11.64 7.23
CA VAL A 108 -15.18 12.55 6.08
C VAL A 108 -14.60 13.93 6.43
N VAL A 109 -14.91 14.48 7.61
CA VAL A 109 -14.39 15.81 7.97
C VAL A 109 -12.86 15.79 8.06
N PRO A 110 -12.22 14.87 8.82
CA PRO A 110 -10.77 14.81 8.85
C PRO A 110 -10.16 14.46 7.48
N LEU A 111 -10.77 13.53 6.72
CA LEU A 111 -10.34 13.20 5.36
C LEU A 111 -10.21 14.46 4.49
N LEU A 112 -11.26 15.27 4.40
CA LEU A 112 -11.28 16.45 3.54
C LEU A 112 -10.38 17.56 4.07
N LEU A 113 -10.29 17.74 5.40
CA LEU A 113 -9.34 18.68 6.00
C LEU A 113 -7.91 18.32 5.66
N ILE A 114 -7.56 17.02 5.66
CA ILE A 114 -6.22 16.57 5.26
C ILE A 114 -6.02 16.80 3.76
N MET A 115 -6.89 16.26 2.90
CA MET A 115 -6.71 16.32 1.45
C MET A 115 -6.65 17.76 0.92
N ILE A 116 -7.49 18.66 1.44
CA ILE A 116 -7.47 20.07 1.05
C ILE A 116 -6.31 20.81 1.73
N GLY A 117 -6.11 20.58 3.03
CA GLY A 117 -5.14 21.30 3.85
C GLY A 117 -3.70 21.05 3.41
N VAL A 118 -3.32 19.78 3.24
CA VAL A 118 -1.97 19.38 2.79
C VAL A 118 -1.64 20.06 1.46
N GLN A 119 -2.52 19.91 0.46
CA GLN A 119 -2.27 20.44 -0.88
C GLN A 119 -2.31 21.97 -0.93
N THR A 120 -3.17 22.62 -0.14
CA THR A 120 -3.21 24.08 -0.06
C THR A 120 -1.94 24.63 0.58
N LEU A 121 -1.50 24.03 1.69
CA LEU A 121 -0.27 24.44 2.35
C LEU A 121 0.96 24.18 1.47
N ALA A 122 0.96 23.06 0.75
CA ALA A 122 2.00 22.72 -0.21
C ALA A 122 2.03 23.70 -1.40
N ALA A 123 0.87 24.03 -1.99
CA ALA A 123 0.77 25.03 -3.06
C ALA A 123 1.28 26.41 -2.62
N LEU A 124 0.98 26.83 -1.39
CA LEU A 124 1.44 28.09 -0.83
C LEU A 124 2.96 28.09 -0.55
N GLY A 125 3.51 26.95 -0.12
CA GLY A 125 4.94 26.76 0.18
C GLY A 125 5.81 26.30 -0.98
N ALA A 126 5.23 26.10 -2.17
CA ALA A 126 5.92 25.53 -3.32
C ALA A 126 7.05 26.47 -3.82
N PRO A 127 8.29 25.96 -3.94
CA PRO A 127 9.44 26.76 -4.37
C PRO A 127 9.41 27.12 -5.85
N THR A 128 8.73 26.33 -6.69
CA THR A 128 8.65 26.53 -8.13
C THR A 128 7.19 26.64 -8.61
N GLN A 129 7.00 27.31 -9.75
CA GLN A 129 5.69 27.41 -10.41
C GLN A 129 5.14 26.03 -10.79
N ASP A 130 6.00 25.10 -11.19
CA ASP A 130 5.58 23.76 -11.61
C ASP A 130 5.16 22.89 -10.42
N MET A 131 5.84 22.98 -9.28
CA MET A 131 5.37 22.36 -8.02
C MET A 131 4.04 22.95 -7.59
N ARG A 132 3.89 24.28 -7.62
CA ARG A 132 2.61 24.94 -7.30
C ARG A 132 1.47 24.44 -8.19
N ARG A 133 1.72 24.30 -9.49
CA ARG A 133 0.75 23.75 -10.46
C ARG A 133 0.43 22.29 -10.17
N HIS A 134 1.40 21.48 -9.75
CA HIS A 134 1.15 20.09 -9.33
C HIS A 134 0.14 20.03 -8.18
N TYR A 135 0.33 20.83 -7.13
CA TYR A 135 -0.60 20.87 -6.00
C TYR A 135 -1.97 21.45 -6.34
N GLN A 136 -2.02 22.49 -7.17
CA GLN A 136 -3.29 23.04 -7.67
C GLN A 136 -4.09 22.02 -8.47
N ARG A 137 -3.42 21.13 -9.23
CA ARG A 137 -4.11 20.06 -9.96
C ARG A 137 -4.76 19.07 -9.02
N GLY A 138 -4.03 18.62 -8.01
CA GLY A 138 -4.61 17.72 -7.02
C GLY A 138 -5.75 18.38 -6.25
N LEU A 139 -5.68 19.69 -5.94
CA LEU A 139 -6.81 20.45 -5.39
C LEU A 139 -8.04 20.47 -6.31
N VAL A 140 -7.87 20.59 -7.63
CA VAL A 140 -8.99 20.52 -8.59
C VAL A 140 -9.65 19.13 -8.55
N TRP A 141 -8.84 18.07 -8.48
CA TRP A 141 -9.37 16.71 -8.36
C TRP A 141 -10.08 16.50 -7.02
N THR A 142 -9.51 16.96 -5.90
CA THR A 142 -10.17 16.94 -4.60
C THR A 142 -11.44 17.78 -4.59
N ALA A 143 -11.49 18.93 -5.26
CA ALA A 143 -12.72 19.73 -5.40
C ALA A 143 -13.80 18.98 -6.19
N THR A 144 -13.42 18.03 -7.03
CA THR A 144 -14.35 17.19 -7.81
C THR A 144 -14.88 16.03 -6.96
N SER A 145 -14.03 15.38 -6.15
CA SER A 145 -14.44 14.25 -5.28
C SER A 145 -15.08 14.68 -3.96
N ALA A 146 -14.68 15.81 -3.38
CA ALA A 146 -15.14 16.27 -2.06
C ALA A 146 -16.66 16.41 -1.93
N PRO A 147 -17.41 16.98 -2.91
CA PRO A 147 -18.86 17.02 -2.83
C PRO A 147 -19.50 15.62 -2.69
N LEU A 148 -18.92 14.61 -3.34
CA LEU A 148 -19.42 13.23 -3.27
C LEU A 148 -19.17 12.61 -1.89
N TRP A 149 -18.00 12.88 -1.29
CA TRP A 149 -17.71 12.50 0.11
C TRP A 149 -18.71 13.13 1.09
N VAL A 150 -18.96 14.44 0.96
CA VAL A 150 -19.89 15.19 1.82
C VAL A 150 -21.34 14.71 1.64
N VAL A 151 -21.80 14.58 0.39
CA VAL A 151 -23.15 14.07 0.10
C VAL A 151 -23.31 12.67 0.67
N GLY A 152 -22.34 11.76 0.44
CA GLY A 152 -22.38 10.42 1.01
C GLY A 152 -22.45 10.41 2.55
N ALA A 153 -21.75 11.32 3.23
CA ALA A 153 -21.81 11.43 4.69
C ALA A 153 -23.18 11.88 5.22
N ALA A 154 -23.90 12.70 4.45
CA ALA A 154 -25.26 13.14 4.77
C ALA A 154 -26.33 12.06 4.47
N GLN A 155 -25.98 11.03 3.69
CA GLN A 155 -26.90 9.99 3.26
C GLN A 155 -26.92 8.78 4.23
N PRO A 156 -28.00 7.98 4.24
CA PRO A 156 -28.04 6.69 4.93
C PRO A 156 -26.98 5.71 4.39
N PRO A 157 -26.68 4.61 5.13
CA PRO A 157 -25.64 3.64 4.77
C PRO A 157 -25.72 3.08 3.34
N GLU A 158 -26.93 2.76 2.87
CA GLU A 158 -27.13 2.13 1.57
C GLU A 158 -26.65 3.00 0.39
N PRO A 159 -27.19 4.23 0.18
CA PRO A 159 -26.74 5.13 -0.88
C PRO A 159 -25.34 5.70 -0.64
N ARG A 160 -24.87 5.79 0.61
CA ARG A 160 -23.54 6.32 0.96
C ARG A 160 -22.41 5.60 0.21
N LEU A 161 -22.50 4.28 0.08
CA LEU A 161 -21.50 3.48 -0.63
C LEU A 161 -21.32 3.93 -2.08
N TRP A 162 -22.40 4.23 -2.80
CA TRP A 162 -22.31 4.67 -4.19
C TRP A 162 -21.65 6.04 -4.33
N TRP A 163 -22.00 6.99 -3.45
CA TRP A 163 -21.38 8.31 -3.43
C TRP A 163 -19.89 8.25 -3.11
N TRP A 164 -19.53 7.49 -2.07
CA TRP A 164 -18.15 7.33 -1.67
C TRP A 164 -17.33 6.48 -2.65
N ALA A 165 -17.93 5.49 -3.30
CA ALA A 165 -17.28 4.74 -4.38
C ALA A 165 -16.95 5.65 -5.57
N ALA A 166 -17.88 6.51 -5.99
CA ALA A 166 -17.62 7.50 -7.04
C ALA A 166 -16.50 8.48 -6.63
N ALA A 167 -16.51 8.95 -5.38
CA ALA A 167 -15.47 9.82 -4.85
C ALA A 167 -14.09 9.14 -4.84
N ALA A 168 -14.01 7.93 -4.28
CA ALA A 168 -12.80 7.13 -4.22
C ALA A 168 -12.27 6.78 -5.61
N LEU A 169 -13.13 6.49 -6.58
CA LEU A 169 -12.71 6.25 -7.97
C LEU A 169 -12.07 7.50 -8.60
N ILE A 170 -12.60 8.70 -8.32
CA ILE A 170 -12.00 9.95 -8.77
C ILE A 170 -10.63 10.14 -8.12
N ASP A 171 -10.52 9.97 -6.79
CA ASP A 171 -9.26 10.14 -6.06
C ASP A 171 -8.20 9.11 -6.50
N LEU A 172 -8.61 7.87 -6.72
CA LEU A 172 -7.75 6.79 -7.19
C LEU A 172 -7.29 7.05 -8.63
N ALA A 173 -8.19 7.44 -9.53
CA ALA A 173 -7.85 7.77 -10.91
C ALA A 173 -6.91 8.97 -10.98
N GLY A 174 -7.14 9.99 -10.13
CA GLY A 174 -6.24 11.13 -9.98
C GLY A 174 -4.84 10.68 -9.59
N THR A 175 -4.71 9.88 -8.54
CA THR A 175 -3.42 9.34 -8.09
C THR A 175 -2.75 8.51 -9.19
N TRP A 176 -3.48 7.56 -9.78
CA TRP A 176 -2.93 6.61 -10.74
C TRP A 176 -2.53 7.26 -12.07
N LEU A 177 -3.23 8.32 -12.50
CA LEU A 177 -2.96 9.04 -13.75
C LEU A 177 -2.14 10.32 -13.56
N ALA A 178 -1.70 10.61 -12.34
CA ALA A 178 -1.00 11.86 -11.98
C ALA A 178 -1.84 13.13 -12.23
N HIS A 179 -3.12 13.09 -11.86
CA HIS A 179 -4.07 14.21 -11.85
C HIS A 179 -4.10 15.00 -13.16
N PRO A 180 -4.39 14.38 -14.31
CA PRO A 180 -4.40 15.09 -15.59
C PRO A 180 -5.42 16.23 -15.57
N LEU A 181 -5.09 17.34 -16.25
CA LEU A 181 -6.04 18.40 -16.58
C LEU A 181 -6.04 18.63 -18.10
N PRO A 182 -7.18 19.00 -18.70
CA PRO A 182 -7.25 19.29 -20.13
C PRO A 182 -6.17 20.29 -20.56
N GLY A 183 -5.38 19.93 -21.58
CA GLY A 183 -4.30 20.77 -22.11
C GLY A 183 -3.06 20.94 -21.21
N ARG A 184 -2.96 20.24 -20.08
CA ARG A 184 -1.85 20.36 -19.13
C ARG A 184 -1.35 19.00 -18.66
N VAL A 185 -0.20 18.56 -19.19
CA VAL A 185 0.49 17.33 -18.76
C VAL A 185 1.69 17.71 -17.89
N LEU A 186 1.87 17.03 -16.74
CA LEU A 186 3.04 17.26 -15.89
C LEU A 186 4.21 16.52 -16.54
N ARG A 187 5.33 17.21 -16.77
CA ARG A 187 6.58 16.55 -17.13
C ARG A 187 7.34 16.23 -15.85
N SER A 188 6.98 15.13 -15.20
CA SER A 188 7.55 14.71 -13.90
C SER A 188 9.07 14.56 -13.91
N ALA A 189 9.67 14.22 -15.06
CA ALA A 189 11.12 14.09 -15.24
C ALA A 189 11.94 15.35 -14.89
N HIS A 190 11.33 16.54 -14.84
CA HIS A 190 12.04 17.79 -14.53
C HIS A 190 11.91 18.22 -13.05
N LEU A 191 11.16 17.47 -12.24
CA LEU A 191 11.03 17.75 -10.83
C LEU A 191 12.10 17.00 -10.06
N ASP A 192 12.88 17.74 -9.28
CA ASP A 192 13.82 17.14 -8.33
C ASP A 192 13.01 16.41 -7.23
N PHE A 193 13.27 15.11 -7.08
CA PHE A 193 12.50 14.24 -6.20
C PHE A 193 13.36 13.10 -5.67
N ASP A 194 13.43 12.98 -4.34
CA ASP A 194 14.16 11.93 -3.65
C ASP A 194 13.39 10.60 -3.73
N ALA A 195 13.51 9.93 -4.88
CA ALA A 195 12.83 8.67 -5.14
C ALA A 195 13.34 7.52 -4.28
N GLU A 196 14.63 7.51 -3.95
CA GLU A 196 15.19 6.51 -3.03
C GLU A 196 14.53 6.62 -1.65
N HIS A 197 14.43 7.84 -1.11
CA HIS A 197 13.76 8.08 0.17
C HIS A 197 12.28 7.69 0.13
N MET A 198 11.53 8.01 -0.93
CA MET A 198 10.13 7.58 -1.03
C MET A 198 9.98 6.06 -1.10
N LEU A 199 10.85 5.37 -1.84
CA LEU A 199 10.86 3.91 -1.89
C LEU A 199 11.21 3.31 -0.52
N GLU A 200 12.14 3.95 0.20
CA GLU A 200 12.45 3.61 1.58
C GLU A 200 11.22 3.73 2.49
N ARG A 201 10.39 4.77 2.33
CA ARG A 201 9.13 4.89 3.08
C ARG A 201 8.10 3.83 2.69
N LEU A 202 7.96 3.52 1.39
CA LEU A 202 7.06 2.46 0.93
C LEU A 202 7.43 1.08 1.52
N ARG A 203 8.72 0.75 1.60
CA ARG A 203 9.16 -0.52 2.22
C ARG A 203 8.95 -0.53 3.73
N LEU A 204 9.19 0.59 4.43
CA LEU A 204 9.00 0.68 5.88
C LEU A 204 7.50 0.58 6.22
N PHE A 205 6.66 1.27 5.44
CA PHE A 205 5.21 1.14 5.55
C PHE A 205 4.75 -0.30 5.32
N LEU A 206 5.32 -1.00 4.34
CA LEU A 206 5.03 -2.43 4.12
C LEU A 206 5.43 -3.32 5.30
N ILE A 207 6.58 -3.07 5.95
CA ILE A 207 6.97 -3.78 7.17
C ILE A 207 5.94 -3.54 8.28
N LEU A 208 5.51 -2.29 8.46
CA LEU A 208 4.48 -1.97 9.45
C LEU A 208 3.17 -2.70 9.14
N MET A 209 2.72 -2.72 7.88
CA MET A 209 1.51 -3.43 7.46
C MET A 209 1.60 -4.94 7.73
N LEU A 210 2.74 -5.56 7.42
CA LEU A 210 2.98 -6.97 7.76
C LEU A 210 2.96 -7.18 9.27
N GLY A 211 3.51 -6.23 10.05
CA GLY A 211 3.47 -6.23 11.51
C GLY A 211 2.05 -6.18 12.07
N GLU A 212 1.13 -5.43 11.45
CA GLU A 212 -0.27 -5.40 11.87
C GLU A 212 -0.95 -6.78 11.70
N THR A 213 -0.58 -7.51 10.64
CA THR A 213 -1.01 -8.91 10.50
C THR A 213 -0.48 -9.76 11.64
N VAL A 214 0.80 -9.62 12.05
CA VAL A 214 1.35 -10.31 13.24
C VAL A 214 0.52 -10.01 14.50
N LEU A 215 0.18 -8.75 14.74
CA LEU A 215 -0.62 -8.34 15.90
C LEU A 215 -2.03 -8.94 15.86
N THR A 216 -2.64 -8.99 14.68
CA THR A 216 -3.96 -9.60 14.47
C THR A 216 -3.93 -11.09 14.83
N ILE A 217 -2.97 -11.83 14.28
CA ILE A 217 -2.79 -13.26 14.54
C ILE A 217 -2.53 -13.52 16.04
N GLY A 218 -1.68 -12.69 16.66
CA GLY A 218 -1.40 -12.76 18.10
C GLY A 218 -2.66 -12.54 18.95
N ARG A 219 -3.52 -11.59 18.57
CA ARG A 219 -4.80 -11.34 19.25
C ARG A 219 -5.74 -12.54 19.10
N THR A 220 -5.86 -13.11 17.90
CA THR A 220 -6.68 -14.31 17.67
C THR A 220 -6.22 -15.47 18.54
N MET A 221 -4.91 -15.69 18.71
CA MET A 221 -4.39 -16.74 19.62
C MET A 221 -4.84 -16.58 21.08
N THR A 222 -5.09 -15.35 21.54
CA THR A 222 -5.54 -15.12 22.93
C THR A 222 -7.01 -15.43 23.16
N THR A 223 -7.81 -15.57 22.10
CA THR A 223 -9.26 -15.77 22.19
C THR A 223 -9.70 -17.19 21.85
N VAL A 224 -8.87 -17.95 21.12
CA VAL A 224 -9.15 -19.34 20.73
C VAL A 224 -8.63 -20.35 21.75
N THR A 225 -9.20 -21.55 21.77
CA THR A 225 -8.69 -22.67 22.57
C THR A 225 -7.39 -23.19 21.96
N VAL A 226 -6.34 -23.31 22.78
CA VAL A 226 -5.03 -23.79 22.31
C VAL A 226 -5.05 -25.31 22.19
N ASP A 227 -5.06 -25.80 20.96
CA ASP A 227 -4.88 -27.20 20.60
C ASP A 227 -3.89 -27.34 19.42
N VAL A 228 -3.54 -28.58 19.07
CA VAL A 228 -2.54 -28.86 18.02
C VAL A 228 -2.94 -28.23 16.66
N PRO A 229 -4.18 -28.40 16.17
CA PRO A 229 -4.63 -27.80 14.91
C PRO A 229 -4.53 -26.27 14.89
N THR A 230 -4.91 -25.61 15.99
CA THR A 230 -4.83 -24.15 16.13
C THR A 230 -3.38 -23.66 16.13
N VAL A 231 -2.47 -24.38 16.79
CA VAL A 231 -1.02 -24.08 16.77
C VAL A 231 -0.44 -24.27 15.36
N LEU A 232 -0.85 -25.33 14.65
CA LEU A 232 -0.41 -25.54 13.26
C LEU A 232 -0.93 -24.45 12.32
N ALA A 233 -2.18 -24.02 12.49
CA ALA A 233 -2.75 -22.89 11.74
C ALA A 233 -1.97 -21.60 12.01
N PHE A 234 -1.65 -21.31 13.27
CA PHE A 234 -0.84 -20.16 13.65
C PHE A 234 0.54 -20.18 12.97
N VAL A 235 1.24 -21.32 13.03
CA VAL A 235 2.55 -21.48 12.39
C VAL A 235 2.44 -21.32 10.87
N GLY A 236 1.44 -21.92 10.24
CA GLY A 236 1.23 -21.80 8.79
C GLY A 236 0.96 -20.35 8.37
N VAL A 237 0.08 -19.64 9.09
CA VAL A 237 -0.17 -18.22 8.82
C VAL A 237 1.12 -17.39 8.96
N PHE A 238 1.93 -17.67 9.99
CA PHE A 238 3.23 -17.01 10.14
C PHE A 238 4.17 -17.32 8.97
N VAL A 239 4.19 -18.56 8.48
CA VAL A 239 4.96 -18.96 7.27
C VAL A 239 4.47 -18.21 6.03
N ALA A 240 3.16 -18.09 5.81
CA ALA A 240 2.60 -17.29 4.72
C ALA A 240 3.07 -15.84 4.80
N LEU A 241 3.02 -15.23 5.99
CA LEU A 241 3.43 -13.85 6.22
C LEU A 241 4.93 -13.64 5.96
N VAL A 242 5.78 -14.52 6.49
CA VAL A 242 7.24 -14.51 6.24
C VAL A 242 7.53 -14.72 4.75
N SER A 243 6.75 -15.54 4.06
CA SER A 243 6.91 -15.76 2.62
C SER A 243 6.54 -14.52 1.80
N LEU A 244 5.45 -13.83 2.13
CA LEU A 244 5.09 -12.55 1.50
C LEU A 244 6.14 -11.48 1.76
N TRP A 245 6.66 -11.42 2.99
CA TRP A 245 7.81 -10.58 3.32
C TRP A 245 9.02 -10.92 2.45
N ALA A 246 9.39 -12.20 2.36
CA ALA A 246 10.55 -12.65 1.57
C ALA A 246 10.39 -12.39 0.06
N VAL A 247 9.17 -12.46 -0.49
CA VAL A 247 8.87 -12.13 -1.90
C VAL A 247 9.20 -10.67 -2.22
N TYR A 248 9.05 -9.76 -1.25
CA TYR A 248 9.37 -8.34 -1.41
C TYR A 248 10.83 -8.03 -1.06
N PHE A 249 11.26 -8.44 0.14
CA PHE A 249 12.56 -8.09 0.73
C PHE A 249 13.71 -9.02 0.33
N GLY A 250 13.43 -10.18 -0.28
CA GLY A 250 14.42 -11.19 -0.71
C GLY A 250 15.22 -10.79 -1.95
N GLY A 251 15.85 -9.61 -1.93
CA GLY A 251 16.71 -9.07 -3.00
C GLY A 251 16.00 -8.23 -4.06
N GLY A 252 14.68 -8.06 -3.96
CA GLY A 252 13.93 -7.20 -4.89
C GLY A 252 14.31 -5.72 -4.79
N GLU A 253 14.66 -5.26 -3.59
CA GLU A 253 15.01 -3.85 -3.31
C GLU A 253 16.21 -3.38 -4.13
N ASP A 254 17.26 -4.19 -4.21
CA ASP A 254 18.47 -3.86 -4.98
C ASP A 254 18.15 -3.64 -6.46
N VAL A 255 17.31 -4.51 -7.03
CA VAL A 255 16.89 -4.43 -8.44
C VAL A 255 16.08 -3.15 -8.69
N VAL A 256 15.17 -2.81 -7.78
CA VAL A 256 14.32 -1.61 -7.88
C VAL A 256 15.13 -0.33 -7.68
N ALA A 257 16.02 -0.29 -6.68
CA ALA A 257 16.91 0.85 -6.43
C ALA A 257 17.81 1.13 -7.63
N MET A 258 18.38 0.08 -8.22
CA MET A 258 19.16 0.20 -9.45
C MET A 258 18.37 0.74 -10.64
N HIS A 259 17.12 0.28 -10.82
CA HIS A 259 16.24 0.83 -11.87
C HIS A 259 15.97 2.31 -11.66
N VAL A 260 15.67 2.70 -10.42
CA VAL A 260 15.34 4.09 -10.06
C VAL A 260 16.54 5.02 -10.22
N ALA A 261 17.75 4.55 -9.94
CA ALA A 261 18.97 5.31 -10.16
C ALA A 261 19.27 5.57 -11.67
N ARG A 262 18.74 4.73 -12.57
CA ARG A 262 19.04 4.79 -14.02
C ARG A 262 17.89 5.35 -14.87
N THR A 263 16.68 5.46 -14.34
CA THR A 263 15.51 5.91 -15.10
C THR A 263 15.52 7.43 -15.30
N SER A 264 15.04 7.89 -16.46
CA SER A 264 14.88 9.32 -16.74
C SER A 264 13.66 9.95 -16.06
N ASP A 265 12.79 9.15 -15.43
CA ASP A 265 11.56 9.62 -14.76
C ASP A 265 11.33 8.83 -13.46
N PRO A 266 12.09 9.13 -12.39
CA PRO A 266 12.02 8.39 -11.14
C PRO A 266 10.69 8.58 -10.41
N ILE A 267 10.05 9.75 -10.54
CA ILE A 267 8.70 10.00 -10.01
C ILE A 267 7.67 9.03 -10.61
N ARG A 268 7.75 8.72 -11.91
CA ARG A 268 6.84 7.74 -12.51
C ARG A 268 7.02 6.36 -11.91
N SER A 269 8.25 5.90 -11.72
CA SER A 269 8.54 4.60 -11.10
C SER A 269 8.05 4.54 -9.66
N VAL A 270 8.18 5.64 -8.91
CA VAL A 270 7.64 5.76 -7.53
C VAL A 270 6.12 5.77 -7.51
N ARG A 271 5.46 6.52 -8.41
CA ARG A 271 4.00 6.52 -8.53
C ARG A 271 3.45 5.12 -8.84
N TRP A 272 4.11 4.37 -9.71
CA TRP A 272 3.74 2.97 -9.94
C TRP A 272 3.94 2.11 -8.70
N GLY A 273 4.97 2.38 -7.89
CA GLY A 273 5.15 1.76 -6.57
C GLY A 273 3.96 2.06 -5.64
N ILE A 274 3.54 3.33 -5.54
CA ILE A 274 2.35 3.74 -4.77
C ILE A 274 1.09 3.00 -5.25
N ASN A 275 0.86 2.93 -6.57
CA ASN A 275 -0.29 2.20 -7.15
C ASN A 275 -0.29 0.73 -6.75
N VAL A 276 0.88 0.10 -6.74
CA VAL A 276 1.06 -1.30 -6.32
C VAL A 276 0.82 -1.45 -4.83
N THR A 277 1.21 -0.47 -4.01
CA THR A 277 0.98 -0.49 -2.57
C THR A 277 -0.50 -0.40 -2.20
N TYR A 278 -1.36 0.28 -2.98
CA TYR A 278 -2.82 0.17 -2.79
C TYR A 278 -3.28 -1.30 -2.87
N CYS A 279 -2.83 -2.03 -3.89
CA CYS A 279 -3.16 -3.44 -4.09
C CYS A 279 -2.53 -4.32 -3.01
N ALA A 280 -1.28 -4.04 -2.62
CA ALA A 280 -0.61 -4.77 -1.54
C ALA A 280 -1.31 -4.58 -0.20
N LEU A 281 -1.78 -3.37 0.10
CA LEU A 281 -2.56 -3.09 1.31
C LEU A 281 -3.88 -3.87 1.30
N ALA A 282 -4.62 -3.85 0.19
CA ALA A 282 -5.87 -4.61 0.06
C ALA A 282 -5.62 -6.12 0.22
N ALA A 283 -4.52 -6.61 -0.35
CA ALA A 283 -4.09 -7.99 -0.19
C ALA A 283 -3.75 -8.34 1.26
N LEU A 284 -3.03 -7.47 2.00
CA LEU A 284 -2.67 -7.73 3.39
C LEU A 284 -3.86 -7.64 4.34
N VAL A 285 -4.81 -6.74 4.08
CA VAL A 285 -6.11 -6.71 4.76
C VAL A 285 -6.84 -8.05 4.56
N SER A 286 -6.89 -8.54 3.32
CA SER A 286 -7.46 -9.86 3.01
C SER A 286 -6.73 -11.01 3.70
N VAL A 287 -5.40 -10.98 3.75
CA VAL A 287 -4.60 -12.00 4.45
C VAL A 287 -4.85 -11.96 5.95
N ALA A 288 -4.97 -10.78 6.57
CA ALA A 288 -5.30 -10.65 8.00
C ALA A 288 -6.65 -11.29 8.32
N VAL A 289 -7.66 -11.03 7.49
CA VAL A 289 -8.99 -11.66 7.60
C VAL A 289 -8.91 -13.18 7.45
N ALA A 290 -8.21 -13.67 6.42
CA ALA A 290 -8.03 -15.11 6.20
C ALA A 290 -7.32 -15.79 7.38
N SER A 291 -6.32 -15.11 7.94
CA SER A 291 -5.53 -15.58 9.08
C SER A 291 -6.42 -15.83 10.29
N GLU A 292 -7.27 -14.86 10.64
CA GLU A 292 -8.23 -15.00 11.73
C GLU A 292 -9.18 -16.18 11.49
N LEU A 293 -9.76 -16.27 10.30
CA LEU A 293 -10.71 -17.33 9.96
C LEU A 293 -10.09 -18.73 10.01
N VAL A 294 -8.88 -18.92 9.48
CA VAL A 294 -8.19 -20.23 9.49
C VAL A 294 -7.81 -20.64 10.91
N ILE A 295 -7.35 -19.69 11.73
CA ILE A 295 -6.97 -19.95 13.13
C ILE A 295 -8.18 -20.31 13.98
N SER A 296 -9.29 -19.58 13.83
CA SER A 296 -10.49 -19.83 14.62
C SER A 296 -11.21 -21.11 14.22
N HIS A 297 -11.07 -21.56 12.97
CA HIS A 297 -11.80 -22.72 12.42
C HIS A 297 -10.88 -23.63 11.56
N PRO A 298 -9.85 -24.25 12.17
CA PRO A 298 -8.81 -24.98 11.41
C PRO A 298 -9.33 -26.27 10.74
N HIS A 299 -10.41 -26.85 11.26
CA HIS A 299 -11.02 -28.08 10.75
C HIS A 299 -12.15 -27.87 9.75
N ASP A 300 -12.72 -26.67 9.74
CA ASP A 300 -13.87 -26.38 8.89
C ASP A 300 -13.48 -26.49 7.42
N ARG A 301 -14.43 -26.92 6.59
CA ARG A 301 -14.24 -26.90 5.15
C ARG A 301 -14.19 -25.47 4.64
N GLY A 302 -13.45 -25.25 3.56
CA GLY A 302 -13.31 -23.92 2.97
C GLY A 302 -14.66 -23.29 2.60
N SER A 303 -15.05 -22.26 3.35
CA SER A 303 -16.15 -21.38 2.98
C SER A 303 -15.71 -20.43 1.86
N ALA A 304 -16.67 -19.90 1.09
CA ALA A 304 -16.33 -18.95 0.03
C ALA A 304 -15.56 -17.72 0.54
N PRO A 305 -15.94 -17.08 1.67
CA PRO A 305 -15.14 -15.98 2.24
C PRO A 305 -13.71 -16.40 2.59
N LEU A 306 -13.51 -17.56 3.21
CA LEU A 306 -12.19 -18.08 3.57
C LEU A 306 -11.32 -18.28 2.33
N VAL A 307 -11.81 -19.02 1.33
CA VAL A 307 -11.04 -19.36 0.13
C VAL A 307 -10.68 -18.10 -0.66
N LEU A 308 -11.64 -17.17 -0.81
CA LEU A 308 -11.41 -15.92 -1.51
C LEU A 308 -10.40 -15.04 -0.79
N THR A 309 -10.43 -14.95 0.53
CA THR A 309 -9.47 -14.11 1.27
C THR A 309 -8.08 -14.76 1.37
N LEU A 310 -8.05 -16.08 1.61
CA LEU A 310 -6.82 -16.88 1.77
C LEU A 310 -5.99 -16.91 0.50
N PHE A 311 -6.61 -17.13 -0.67
CA PHE A 311 -5.88 -17.17 -1.94
C PHE A 311 -5.94 -15.85 -2.70
N GLY A 312 -7.05 -15.11 -2.63
CA GLY A 312 -7.22 -13.86 -3.37
C GLY A 312 -6.31 -12.75 -2.89
N GLY A 313 -6.06 -12.65 -1.57
CA GLY A 313 -5.09 -11.70 -1.01
C GLY A 313 -3.68 -11.91 -1.59
N PRO A 314 -3.06 -13.08 -1.40
CA PRO A 314 -1.75 -13.39 -1.99
C PRO A 314 -1.69 -13.27 -3.51
N VAL A 315 -2.76 -13.66 -4.25
CA VAL A 315 -2.83 -13.46 -5.70
C VAL A 315 -2.79 -11.98 -6.05
N LEU A 316 -3.56 -11.12 -5.37
CA LEU A 316 -3.56 -9.67 -5.58
C LEU A 316 -2.19 -9.06 -5.25
N TYR A 317 -1.55 -9.52 -4.17
CA TYR A 317 -0.20 -9.12 -3.80
C TYR A 317 0.80 -9.47 -4.90
N LEU A 318 0.85 -10.73 -5.33
CA LEU A 318 1.79 -11.21 -6.33
C LEU A 318 1.54 -10.61 -7.72
N ALA A 319 0.28 -10.46 -8.13
CA ALA A 319 -0.09 -9.89 -9.41
C ALA A 319 0.27 -8.39 -9.51
N SER A 320 0.04 -7.63 -8.44
CA SER A 320 0.40 -6.21 -8.41
C SER A 320 1.92 -6.02 -8.49
N GLN A 321 2.69 -6.84 -7.76
CA GLN A 321 4.15 -6.87 -7.85
C GLN A 321 4.63 -7.33 -9.23
N ALA A 322 4.00 -8.35 -9.84
CA ALA A 322 4.33 -8.80 -11.19
C ALA A 322 4.15 -7.67 -12.21
N TRP A 323 3.05 -6.91 -12.10
CA TRP A 323 2.81 -5.73 -12.94
C TRP A 323 3.91 -4.68 -12.76
N TYR A 324 4.28 -4.36 -11.52
CA TYR A 324 5.34 -3.39 -11.23
C TYR A 324 6.66 -3.80 -11.90
N TYR A 325 7.12 -5.01 -11.63
CA TYR A 325 8.36 -5.55 -12.15
C TYR A 325 8.35 -5.63 -13.68
N ARG A 326 7.22 -6.00 -14.30
CA ARG A 326 7.08 -5.97 -15.76
C ARG A 326 7.19 -4.55 -16.33
N ALA A 327 6.58 -3.57 -15.65
CA ALA A 327 6.54 -2.19 -16.12
C ALA A 327 7.88 -1.45 -15.93
N THR A 328 8.63 -1.77 -14.87
CA THR A 328 9.88 -1.07 -14.50
C THR A 328 11.12 -1.85 -14.94
N THR A 329 11.35 -3.03 -14.37
CA THR A 329 12.62 -3.78 -14.50
C THR A 329 12.59 -4.80 -15.64
N ARG A 330 11.40 -5.20 -16.09
CA ARG A 330 11.12 -6.31 -17.02
C ARG A 330 11.67 -7.67 -16.59
N GLN A 331 11.99 -7.82 -15.30
CA GLN A 331 12.60 -9.01 -14.71
C GLN A 331 11.70 -9.63 -13.65
N ALA A 332 11.86 -10.92 -13.34
CA ALA A 332 11.21 -11.62 -12.23
C ALA A 332 9.66 -11.53 -12.14
N TRP A 333 8.97 -11.10 -13.20
CA TRP A 333 7.51 -10.93 -13.19
C TRP A 333 6.76 -12.21 -13.56
N VAL A 334 7.39 -13.12 -14.33
CA VAL A 334 6.78 -14.38 -14.79
C VAL A 334 6.62 -15.34 -13.62
N GLU A 335 7.61 -15.42 -12.74
CA GLU A 335 7.62 -16.27 -11.55
C GLU A 335 6.47 -15.90 -10.60
N ARG A 336 6.18 -14.60 -10.48
CA ARG A 336 5.04 -14.09 -9.70
C ARG A 336 3.69 -14.48 -10.33
N LEU A 337 3.57 -14.39 -11.67
CA LEU A 337 2.35 -14.83 -12.37
C LEU A 337 2.18 -16.36 -12.33
N ALA A 338 3.26 -17.12 -12.37
CA ALA A 338 3.21 -18.58 -12.23
C ALA A 338 2.68 -18.97 -10.84
N ALA A 339 3.09 -18.25 -9.79
CA ALA A 339 2.54 -18.43 -8.44
C ALA A 339 1.05 -18.07 -8.39
N CYS A 340 0.62 -16.97 -9.02
CA CYS A 340 -0.80 -16.65 -9.15
C CYS A 340 -1.58 -17.77 -9.84
N ALA A 341 -1.04 -18.33 -10.92
CA ALA A 341 -1.66 -19.44 -11.64
C ALA A 341 -1.74 -20.71 -10.78
N ALA A 342 -0.74 -20.99 -9.94
CA ALA A 342 -0.77 -22.11 -8.99
C ALA A 342 -1.80 -21.94 -7.87
N CYS A 343 -2.08 -20.69 -7.44
CA CYS A 343 -3.12 -20.41 -6.45
C CYS A 343 -4.54 -20.72 -6.96
N VAL A 344 -4.80 -20.67 -8.26
CA VAL A 344 -6.15 -20.93 -8.83
C VAL A 344 -6.64 -22.36 -8.54
N PRO A 345 -5.93 -23.43 -8.93
CA PRO A 345 -6.37 -24.79 -8.61
C PRO A 345 -6.34 -25.06 -7.10
N ALA A 346 -5.41 -24.47 -6.35
CA ALA A 346 -5.40 -24.59 -4.89
C ALA A 346 -6.64 -23.95 -4.24
N ALA A 347 -7.09 -22.81 -4.75
CA ALA A 347 -8.34 -22.18 -4.31
C ALA A 347 -9.56 -23.04 -4.65
N VAL A 348 -9.62 -23.61 -5.86
CA VAL A 348 -10.71 -24.53 -6.24
C VAL A 348 -10.74 -25.76 -5.32
N ALA A 349 -9.57 -26.33 -5.01
CA ALA A 349 -9.47 -27.44 -4.06
C ALA A 349 -9.85 -27.01 -2.63
N GLY A 350 -9.54 -25.78 -2.23
CA GLY A 350 -9.80 -25.24 -0.90
C GLY A 350 -11.27 -25.30 -0.46
N PHE A 351 -12.22 -25.21 -1.40
CA PHE A 351 -13.65 -25.38 -1.10
C PHE A 351 -14.02 -26.77 -0.55
N TRP A 352 -13.19 -27.78 -0.83
CA TRP A 352 -13.42 -29.17 -0.43
C TRP A 352 -12.49 -29.63 0.69
N LEU A 353 -11.43 -28.87 0.94
CA LEU A 353 -10.39 -29.19 1.92
C LEU A 353 -10.65 -28.48 3.26
N PRO A 354 -10.14 -29.02 4.38
CA PRO A 354 -10.07 -28.29 5.64
C PRO A 354 -9.26 -26.99 5.49
N SER A 355 -9.61 -25.97 6.27
CA SER A 355 -8.90 -24.68 6.30
C SER A 355 -7.39 -24.84 6.47
N LEU A 356 -6.97 -25.73 7.39
CA LEU A 356 -5.56 -25.99 7.65
C LEU A 356 -4.81 -26.59 6.44
N VAL A 357 -5.46 -27.48 5.69
CA VAL A 357 -4.86 -28.07 4.48
C VAL A 357 -4.78 -27.04 3.36
N SER A 358 -5.80 -26.19 3.24
CA SER A 358 -5.82 -25.09 2.28
C SER A 358 -4.68 -24.09 2.54
N LEU A 359 -4.44 -23.76 3.82
CA LEU A 359 -3.32 -22.94 4.25
C LEU A 359 -1.97 -23.61 3.93
N ALA A 360 -1.82 -24.91 4.21
CA ALA A 360 -0.58 -25.64 3.88
C ALA A 360 -0.27 -25.64 2.37
N LEU A 361 -1.31 -25.72 1.51
CA LEU A 361 -1.15 -25.58 0.05
C LEU A 361 -0.69 -24.17 -0.33
N LEU A 362 -1.27 -23.13 0.28
CA LEU A 362 -0.84 -21.76 0.08
C LEU A 362 0.62 -21.57 0.50
N ASP A 363 0.99 -22.06 1.68
CA ASP A 363 2.36 -21.97 2.21
C ASP A 363 3.36 -22.64 1.28
N LEU A 364 3.04 -23.83 0.75
CA LEU A 364 3.88 -24.51 -0.23
C LEU A 364 4.12 -23.63 -1.46
N ILE A 365 3.08 -22.98 -1.99
CA ILE A 365 3.19 -22.08 -3.14
C ILE A 365 4.04 -20.85 -2.79
N LEU A 366 3.76 -20.19 -1.67
CA LEU A 366 4.43 -18.95 -1.27
C LEU A 366 5.90 -19.17 -0.92
N VAL A 367 6.23 -20.23 -0.16
CA VAL A 367 7.61 -20.59 0.18
C VAL A 367 8.39 -20.91 -1.09
N THR A 368 7.83 -21.74 -1.99
CA THR A 368 8.48 -22.07 -3.27
C THR A 368 8.73 -20.81 -4.09
N THR A 369 7.75 -19.91 -4.16
CA THR A 369 7.87 -18.63 -4.88
C THR A 369 8.95 -17.74 -4.27
N ALA A 370 8.97 -17.60 -2.94
CA ALA A 370 9.98 -16.82 -2.22
C ALA A 370 11.41 -17.34 -2.48
N VAL A 371 11.59 -18.66 -2.45
CA VAL A 371 12.89 -19.31 -2.74
C VAL A 371 13.32 -19.08 -4.20
N ILE A 372 12.40 -19.25 -5.15
CA ILE A 372 12.68 -19.00 -6.58
C ILE A 372 13.08 -17.54 -6.80
N LEU A 373 12.27 -16.59 -6.30
CA LEU A 373 12.52 -15.16 -6.46
C LEU A 373 13.84 -14.73 -5.80
N SER A 374 14.16 -15.24 -4.61
CA SER A 374 15.44 -14.96 -3.95
C SER A 374 16.63 -15.41 -4.80
N ARG A 375 16.52 -16.55 -5.50
CA ARG A 375 17.57 -17.02 -6.43
C ARG A 375 17.64 -16.16 -7.69
N VAL A 376 16.49 -15.78 -8.25
CA VAL A 376 16.41 -14.92 -9.44
C VAL A 376 17.01 -13.55 -9.16
N HIS A 377 16.62 -12.89 -8.06
CA HIS A 377 17.14 -11.57 -7.69
C HIS A 377 18.65 -11.60 -7.43
N ARG A 378 19.18 -12.63 -6.74
CA ARG A 378 20.64 -12.77 -6.55
C ARG A 378 21.39 -12.84 -7.88
N ARG A 379 20.94 -13.69 -8.81
CA ARG A 379 21.54 -13.79 -10.15
C ARG A 379 21.51 -12.47 -10.90
N LEU A 380 20.39 -11.74 -10.82
CA LEU A 380 20.25 -10.44 -11.47
C LEU A 380 21.21 -9.40 -10.86
N ALA A 381 21.31 -9.35 -9.53
CA ALA A 381 22.23 -8.48 -8.83
C ALA A 381 23.69 -8.77 -9.21
N ASP A 382 24.08 -10.04 -9.30
CA ASP A 382 25.44 -10.45 -9.68
C ASP A 382 25.79 -10.02 -11.12
N VAL A 383 24.89 -10.25 -12.09
CA VAL A 383 25.07 -9.85 -13.49
C VAL A 383 25.19 -8.33 -13.63
N LEU A 384 24.39 -7.60 -12.86
CA LEU A 384 24.41 -6.14 -12.87
C LEU A 384 25.71 -5.59 -12.28
N ARG A 385 26.21 -6.17 -11.19
CA ARG A 385 27.51 -5.81 -10.58
C ARG A 385 28.68 -6.13 -11.51
N SER A 386 28.64 -7.23 -12.26
CA SER A 386 29.70 -7.55 -13.22
C SER A 386 29.75 -6.58 -14.41
N ASN A 387 28.59 -6.06 -14.83
CA ASN A 387 28.52 -5.10 -15.95
C ASN A 387 29.00 -3.69 -15.57
N ASP A 388 28.86 -3.31 -14.29
CA ASP A 388 29.38 -2.03 -13.78
C ASP A 388 30.91 -2.07 -13.51
N GLY A 389 31.55 -3.24 -13.69
CA GLY A 389 32.97 -3.49 -13.42
C GLY A 389 33.92 -3.52 -14.63
N VAL A 390 33.49 -3.11 -15.83
CA VAL A 390 34.39 -3.01 -17.00
C VAL A 390 34.68 -1.53 -17.29
N PRO A 391 35.91 -1.04 -17.04
CA PRO A 391 36.34 0.23 -17.60
C PRO A 391 36.52 0.03 -19.11
N THR A 392 35.90 0.88 -19.93
CA THR A 392 36.34 1.10 -21.31
C THR A 392 37.71 1.71 -21.34
#